data_AF-A0A3E2TES2-F1
#
_entry.id   AF-A0A3E2TES2-F1
#
_cell.length_a   1.000
_cell.length_b   1.000
_cell.length_c   1.000
_cell.angle_alpha   90.00
_cell.angle_beta   90.00
_cell.angle_gamma   90.00
#
_symmetry.space_group_name_H-M   'P 1'
#
loop_
_entity.id
_entity.type
_entity.pdbx_description
1 polymer ?
#
loop_
_entity_poly.entity_id
_entity_poly.type
_entity_poly.pdbx_seq_one_letter_code
_entity_poly.pdbx_strand_id
1 'polypeptide(L)' 'MPINEKKKITNNRYLAKCAQINLKPPKAEAEKIKAAAAQAGESVQGYILTATRERMARDGFQPPAADDPGDSE' A
#
# COMPACT_ATOMS: atom_id res chain seq x y z
N MET A 1 16.20 -5.26 16.70
CA MET A 1 16.28 -4.07 17.57
C MET A 1 14.93 -3.84 18.22
N PRO A 2 14.84 -3.68 19.55
CA PRO A 2 13.58 -3.33 20.19
C PRO A 2 13.16 -1.92 19.78
N ILE A 3 11.90 -1.77 19.35
CA ILE A 3 11.32 -0.47 18.99
C ILE A 3 10.99 0.25 20.30
N ASN A 4 11.47 1.49 20.45
CA ASN A 4 11.12 2.32 21.61
C ASN A 4 9.61 2.60 21.67
N GLU A 5 9.09 2.92 22.85
CA GLU A 5 7.66 3.09 23.07
C GLU A 5 7.05 4.21 22.20
N LYS A 6 7.79 5.30 21.99
CA LYS A 6 7.37 6.42 21.12
C LYS A 6 7.17 5.97 19.66
N LYS A 7 8.09 5.18 19.11
CA LYS A 7 8.01 4.65 17.73
C LYS A 7 6.86 3.65 17.58
N LYS A 8 6.51 2.89 18.63
CA LYS A 8 5.31 2.04 18.60
C LYS A 8 4.04 2.88 18.44
N ILE A 9 3.90 3.97 19.20
CA ILE A 9 2.74 4.86 19.11
C ILE A 9 2.61 5.47 17.71
N THR A 10 3.71 6.00 17.15
CA THR A 10 3.69 6.57 15.79
C THR A 10 3.35 5.53 14.73
N ASN A 11 3.93 4.33 14.80
CA ASN A 11 3.59 3.25 13.88
C ASN A 11 2.12 2.85 13.99
N ASN A 12 1.57 2.75 15.20
CA ASN A 12 0.16 2.42 15.41
C ASN A 12 -0.77 3.48 14.80
N ARG A 13 -0.45 4.78 14.97
CA ARG A 13 -1.21 5.88 14.34
C ARG A 13 -1.18 5.80 12.81
N TYR A 14 -0.03 5.46 12.23
CA TYR A 14 0.08 5.28 10.78
C TYR A 14 -0.73 4.07 10.30
N LEU A 15 -0.59 2.93 10.97
CA LEU A 15 -1.32 1.71 10.64
C LEU A 15 -2.84 1.88 10.77
N ALA A 16 -3.31 2.71 11.70
CA ALA A 16 -4.73 3.03 11.84
C ALA A 16 -5.31 3.75 10.60
N LYS A 17 -4.48 4.41 9.80
CA LYS A 17 -4.88 5.05 8.53
C LYS A 17 -4.85 4.08 7.34
N CYS A 18 -4.27 2.89 7.51
CA CYS A 18 -4.10 1.92 6.44
C CYS A 18 -5.12 0.78 6.55
N ALA A 19 -5.87 0.52 5.48
CA ALA A 19 -6.64 -0.71 5.35
C ALA A 19 -5.74 -1.86 4.84
N GLN A 20 -6.01 -3.09 5.31
CA GLN A 20 -5.33 -4.28 4.80
C GLN A 20 -6.09 -4.89 3.62
N ILE A 21 -5.41 -5.05 2.49
CA ILE A 21 -5.91 -5.78 1.33
C ILE A 21 -5.21 -7.14 1.27
N ASN A 22 -5.96 -8.22 1.43
CA ASN A 22 -5.41 -9.59 1.36
C ASN A 22 -5.45 -10.11 -0.07
N LEU A 23 -4.29 -10.50 -0.61
CA LEU A 23 -4.13 -11.06 -1.95
C LEU A 23 -3.60 -12.49 -1.86
N LYS A 24 -4.20 -13.42 -2.60
CA LYS A 24 -3.77 -14.84 -2.67
C LYS A 24 -3.61 -15.31 -4.13
N PRO A 25 -2.67 -14.74 -4.90
CA PRO A 25 -2.40 -15.22 -6.26
C PRO A 25 -1.76 -16.62 -6.23
N PRO A 26 -1.88 -17.40 -7.32
CA PRO A 26 -1.11 -18.64 -7.49
C PRO A 26 0.40 -18.41 -7.31
N LYS A 27 1.11 -19.41 -6.80
CA LYS A 27 2.56 -19.30 -6.50
C LYS A 27 3.38 -18.79 -7.69
N ALA A 28 3.13 -19.34 -8.88
CA ALA A 28 3.85 -18.94 -10.10
C ALA A 28 3.64 -17.47 -10.47
N GLU A 29 2.44 -16.92 -10.21
CA GLU A 29 2.14 -15.52 -10.45
C GLU A 29 2.75 -14.62 -9.37
N ALA A 30 2.70 -15.04 -8.10
CA ALA A 30 3.35 -14.34 -7.01
C ALA A 30 4.86 -14.15 -7.25
N GLU A 31 5.55 -15.19 -7.75
CA GLU A 31 6.98 -15.10 -8.08
C GLU A 31 7.26 -14.12 -9.23
N LYS A 32 6.41 -14.09 -10.27
CA LYS A 32 6.51 -13.11 -11.35
C LYS A 32 6.37 -11.68 -10.84
N ILE A 33 5.39 -11.43 -9.96
CA ILE A 33 5.16 -10.11 -9.36
C ILE A 33 6.37 -9.70 -8.50
N LYS A 34 6.91 -10.61 -7.69
CA LYS A 34 8.11 -10.34 -6.88
C LYS A 34 9.32 -10.00 -7.74
N ALA A 35 9.55 -10.75 -8.81
CA ALA A 35 10.66 -10.50 -9.73
C ALA A 35 10.51 -9.14 -10.43
N ALA A 36 9.30 -8.79 -10.88
CA ALA A 36 9.03 -7.49 -11.50
C ALA A 36 9.21 -6.32 -10.53
N ALA A 37 8.73 -6.45 -9.29
CA ALA A 37 8.94 -5.46 -8.24
C ALA A 37 10.44 -5.27 -7.92
N ALA A 38 11.19 -6.37 -7.82
CA ALA A 38 12.64 -6.33 -7.59
C ALA A 38 13.38 -5.65 -8.76
N GLN A 39 12.99 -5.93 -10.01
CA GLN A 39 13.55 -5.29 -11.19
C GLN A 39 13.24 -3.78 -11.23
N ALA A 40 12.04 -3.37 -10.76
CA ALA A 40 11.65 -1.97 -10.63
C ALA A 40 12.32 -1.25 -9.43
N GLY A 41 12.98 -1.98 -8.53
CA GLY A 41 13.56 -1.42 -7.31
C GLY A 41 12.52 -1.04 -6.24
N GLU A 42 11.32 -1.60 -6.33
CA GLU A 42 10.20 -1.30 -5.43
C GLU A 42 9.89 -2.47 -4.50
N SER A 43 9.22 -2.18 -3.38
CA SER A 43 8.59 -3.24 -2.59
C SER A 43 7.40 -3.84 -3.36
N VAL A 44 7.10 -5.13 -3.14
CA VAL A 44 5.94 -5.80 -3.78
C VAL A 44 4.64 -5.04 -3.53
N GLN A 45 4.44 -4.52 -2.31
CA GLN A 45 3.27 -3.71 -1.97
C GLN A 45 3.24 -2.42 -2.79
N GLY A 46 4.36 -1.70 -2.85
CA GLY A 46 4.49 -0.48 -3.66
C GLY A 46 4.17 -0.72 -5.12
N TYR A 47 4.79 -1.74 -5.71
CA TYR A 47 4.61 -2.13 -7.10
C TYR A 47 3.13 -2.41 -7.43
N ILE A 48 2.43 -3.17 -6.60
CA ILE A 48 1.01 -3.48 -6.80
C ILE A 48 0.14 -2.23 -6.68
N LEU A 49 0.41 -1.37 -5.68
CA LEU A 49 -0.36 -0.14 -5.48
C LEU A 49 -0.16 0.84 -6.64
N THR A 50 1.08 1.00 -7.13
CA THR A 50 1.41 1.84 -8.29
C THR A 50 0.68 1.36 -9.54
N ALA A 51 0.80 0.07 -9.88
CA ALA A 51 0.13 -0.50 -11.04
C ALA A 51 -1.41 -0.33 -10.98
N THR A 52 -1.99 -0.47 -9.78
CA THR A 52 -3.43 -0.28 -9.58
C THR A 52 -3.83 1.19 -9.74
N ARG A 53 -3.04 2.14 -9.22
CA ARG A 53 -3.28 3.58 -9.38
C ARG A 53 -3.18 4.02 -10.84
N GLU A 54 -2.15 3.57 -11.55
CA GLU A 54 -1.98 3.85 -12.97
C GLU A 54 -3.14 3.29 -13.80
N ARG A 55 -3.63 2.10 -13.44
CA ARG A 55 -4.82 1.54 -14.07
C ARG A 55 -6.07 2.38 -13.79
N MET A 56 -6.32 2.77 -12.55
CA MET A 56 -7.45 3.63 -12.20
C MET A 56 -7.41 4.96 -12.97
N ALA A 57 -6.24 5.58 -13.08
CA ALA A 57 -6.06 6.81 -13.86
C ALA A 57 -6.33 6.60 -15.36
N ARG A 58 -5.83 5.51 -15.96
CA ARG A 58 -6.09 5.15 -17.37
C ARG A 58 -7.56 4.87 -17.65
N ASP A 59 -8.23 4.21 -16.72
CA ASP A 59 -9.65 3.84 -16.85
C ASP A 59 -10.59 5.03 -16.53
N GLY A 60 -10.05 6.21 -16.17
CA GLY A 60 -10.82 7.40 -15.83
C GLY A 60 -11.55 7.30 -14.49
N PHE A 61 -11.11 6.40 -13.60
CA PHE A 61 -11.68 6.29 -12.26
C PHE A 61 -11.30 7.52 -11.43
N GLN A 62 -12.29 8.36 -11.16
CA GLN A 62 -12.18 9.44 -10.19
C GLN A 62 -12.61 8.89 -8.83
N PRO A 63 -11.71 8.79 -7.83
CA PRO A 63 -12.15 8.50 -6.48
C PRO A 63 -13.12 9.61 -6.04
N PRO A 64 -14.14 9.29 -5.22
CA PRO A 64 -14.94 10.33 -4.59
C PRO A 64 -14.01 11.31 -3.87
N ALA A 65 -14.37 12.60 -3.86
CA ALA A 65 -13.63 13.59 -3.08
C ALA A 65 -13.45 13.03 -1.68
N ALA A 66 -12.20 12.92 -1.23
CA ALA A 66 -11.93 12.41 0.10
C ALA A 66 -12.61 13.35 1.09
N ASP A 67 -13.62 12.87 1.81
CA ASP A 67 -14.00 13.47 3.08
C ASP A 67 -12.79 13.25 3.99
N ASP A 68 -11.93 14.26 4.08
CA ASP A 68 -10.75 14.25 4.95
C ASP A 68 -11.24 14.13 6.40
N PRO A 69 -11.12 12.97 7.06
CA PRO A 69 -11.46 12.85 8.45
C PRO A 69 -10.16 12.95 9.23
N GLY A 70 -9.71 14.18 9.48
CA GLY A 70 -8.88 14.47 10.64
C GLY A 70 -7.53 15.12 10.37
N ASP A 71 -7.56 16.44 10.22
CA ASP A 71 -6.95 17.31 11.24
C ASP A 71 -8.04 17.67 12.26
N SER A 72 -8.08 16.93 13.37
CA SER A 72 -8.93 17.22 14.53
C SER A 72 -8.15 16.82 15.78
N GLU A 73 -7.54 17.84 16.39
CA GLU A 73 -6.84 17.95 17.70
C GLU A 73 -5.57 17.13 17.97
#